data_AF-A0A0Q6YD13-F1
#
_entry.id   AF-A0A0Q6YD13-F1
#
_cell.length_a   1.000
_cell.length_b   1.000
_cell.length_c   1.000
_cell.angle_alpha   90.00
_cell.angle_beta   90.00
_cell.angle_gamma   90.00
#
_symmetry.space_group_name_H-M   'P 1'
#
loop_
_entity.id
_entity.type
_entity.pdbx_description
1 polymer ?
#
loop_
_entity_poly.entity_id
_entity_poly.type
_entity_poly.pdbx_seq_one_letter_code
_entity_poly.pdbx_strand_id
1 'polypeptide(L)'
;MRDISDHFGWLVGKARRPVVIFVDDLDRCSEGYVVELLEAVQTLIRDAPQQRSSDSTKETSTVSFVFAADGAWIRKSYEIAYEKFTETVAEPGRPLGYLFLDKLFQLRVPVPSIDAPRQQEYLSSLLRVRTSEGSRQLIHEEQEVRESLQRSSTDAEVVEKLNQASPEVRDRVAGAAVERLTTREVEAATEHSLQRFGPLLAPNPRSMKRFVNSYSVLRAVRILEGNTVPLDPLALWTILETRWPSLADHLRVQPDAITLLGTTNDEAMPIELRSLFDDHEVCRLVGYEHGGPLTPDLVRACCGAVLPKERAQ
;
A
#
# COMPACT_ATOMS: atom_id res chain seq x y z
N MET A 1 -12.67 -17.01 25.75
CA MET A 1 -11.46 -16.19 25.55
C MET A 1 -10.23 -16.74 26.27
N ARG A 2 -10.22 -16.95 27.61
CA ARG A 2 -9.03 -17.50 28.31
C ARG A 2 -8.50 -18.79 27.68
N ASP A 3 -9.37 -19.76 27.42
CA ASP A 3 -8.96 -21.03 26.79
C ASP A 3 -8.34 -20.86 25.39
N ILE A 4 -8.79 -19.87 24.61
CA ILE A 4 -8.27 -19.57 23.27
C ILE A 4 -6.90 -18.88 23.40
N SER A 5 -6.76 -17.92 24.30
CA SER A 5 -5.47 -17.25 24.57
C SER A 5 -4.43 -18.23 25.10
N ASP A 6 -4.81 -19.16 25.97
CA ASP A 6 -3.93 -20.20 26.50
C ASP A 6 -3.51 -21.18 25.40
N HIS A 7 -4.45 -21.59 24.55
CA HIS A 7 -4.16 -22.45 23.39
C HIS A 7 -3.24 -21.74 22.38
N PHE A 8 -3.51 -20.48 22.10
CA PHE A 8 -2.68 -19.64 21.24
C PHE A 8 -1.26 -19.51 21.81
N GLY A 9 -1.12 -19.19 23.11
CA GLY A 9 0.17 -19.13 23.79
C GLY A 9 0.93 -20.46 23.75
N TRP A 10 0.23 -21.58 23.92
CA TRP A 10 0.81 -22.92 23.78
C TRP A 10 1.33 -23.17 22.36
N LEU A 11 0.54 -22.84 21.33
CA LEU A 11 0.91 -23.04 19.92
C LEU A 11 2.16 -22.24 19.56
N VAL A 12 2.19 -20.95 19.93
CA VAL A 12 3.32 -20.06 19.69
C VAL A 12 4.58 -20.57 20.41
N GLY A 13 4.44 -20.96 21.68
CA GLY A 13 5.55 -21.52 22.46
C GLY A 13 6.07 -22.85 21.94
N LYS A 14 5.21 -23.66 21.30
CA LYS A 14 5.61 -24.94 20.68
C LYS A 14 6.29 -24.76 19.33
N ALA A 15 5.88 -23.78 18.54
CA ALA A 15 6.39 -23.58 17.19
C ALA A 15 7.90 -23.30 17.15
N ARG A 16 8.47 -22.63 18.16
CA ARG A 16 9.90 -22.24 18.26
C ARG A 16 10.44 -21.52 17.02
N ARG A 17 9.54 -20.99 16.19
CA ARG A 17 9.79 -20.25 14.96
C ARG A 17 8.76 -19.13 14.85
N PRO A 18 8.99 -18.10 14.02
CA PRO A 18 7.96 -17.15 13.66
C PRO A 18 6.73 -17.87 13.08
N VAL A 19 5.54 -17.50 13.55
CA VAL A 19 4.26 -18.05 13.08
C VAL A 19 3.54 -16.97 12.27
N VAL A 20 3.12 -17.31 11.06
CA VAL A 20 2.27 -16.45 10.24
C VAL A 20 0.89 -17.08 10.13
N ILE A 21 -0.14 -16.36 10.55
CA ILE A 21 -1.54 -16.77 10.44
C ILE A 21 -2.14 -16.04 9.25
N PHE A 22 -2.53 -16.79 8.23
CA PHE A 22 -3.20 -16.26 7.04
C PHE A 22 -4.71 -16.40 7.20
N VAL A 23 -5.42 -15.30 7.07
CA VAL A 23 -6.89 -15.23 7.11
C VAL A 23 -7.33 -14.73 5.73
N ASP A 24 -8.00 -15.59 4.98
CA ASP A 24 -8.48 -15.30 3.63
C ASP A 24 -10.01 -15.14 3.61
N ASP A 25 -10.52 -14.46 2.57
CA ASP A 25 -11.96 -14.29 2.31
C ASP A 25 -12.76 -13.71 3.50
N LEU A 26 -12.14 -12.83 4.31
CA LEU A 26 -12.83 -12.22 5.47
C LEU A 26 -14.03 -11.37 5.03
N ASP A 27 -13.98 -10.82 3.83
CA ASP A 27 -15.03 -10.07 3.16
C ASP A 27 -16.23 -10.93 2.72
N ARG A 28 -16.19 -12.25 2.90
CA ARG A 28 -17.37 -13.13 2.75
C ARG A 28 -18.14 -13.35 4.05
N CYS A 29 -17.63 -12.85 5.17
CA CYS A 29 -18.27 -12.99 6.48
C CYS A 29 -19.23 -11.83 6.76
N SER A 30 -20.19 -12.04 7.66
CA SER A 30 -21.06 -10.96 8.14
C SER A 30 -20.26 -9.88 8.88
N GLU A 31 -20.77 -8.66 8.87
CA GLU A 31 -20.16 -7.50 9.50
C GLU A 31 -19.84 -7.74 10.98
N GLY A 32 -20.74 -8.40 11.71
CA GLY A 32 -20.55 -8.74 13.12
C GLY A 32 -19.38 -9.72 13.34
N TYR A 33 -19.28 -10.75 12.50
CA TYR A 33 -18.19 -11.73 12.60
C TYR A 33 -16.83 -11.09 12.26
N VAL A 34 -16.78 -10.23 11.24
CA VAL A 34 -15.55 -9.50 10.87
C VAL A 34 -15.01 -8.69 12.04
N VAL A 35 -15.89 -7.94 12.71
CA VAL A 35 -15.51 -7.11 13.87
C VAL A 35 -15.09 -7.99 15.05
N GLU A 36 -15.87 -9.01 15.41
CA GLU A 36 -15.55 -9.93 16.51
C GLU A 36 -14.19 -10.63 16.31
N LEU A 37 -13.92 -11.14 15.10
CA LEU A 37 -12.66 -11.79 14.78
C LEU A 37 -11.47 -10.84 14.93
N LEU A 38 -11.57 -9.62 14.38
CA LEU A 38 -10.49 -8.65 14.42
C LEU A 38 -10.22 -8.15 15.86
N GLU A 39 -11.26 -7.99 16.68
CA GLU A 39 -11.13 -7.69 18.11
C GLU A 39 -10.51 -8.84 18.91
N ALA A 40 -10.89 -10.08 18.58
CA ALA A 40 -10.27 -11.26 19.16
C ALA A 40 -8.79 -11.33 18.81
N VAL A 41 -8.40 -11.06 17.55
CA VAL A 41 -7.00 -11.01 17.11
C VAL A 41 -6.22 -9.90 17.83
N GLN A 42 -6.78 -8.70 17.97
CA GLN A 42 -6.14 -7.64 18.76
C GLN A 42 -5.90 -8.07 20.21
N THR A 43 -6.89 -8.73 20.81
CA THR A 43 -6.81 -9.25 22.17
C THR A 43 -5.75 -10.34 22.28
N LEU A 44 -5.67 -11.26 21.33
CA LEU A 44 -4.63 -12.28 21.26
C LEU A 44 -3.24 -11.67 21.13
N ILE A 45 -3.05 -10.66 20.29
CA ILE A 45 -1.73 -10.01 20.12
C ILE A 45 -1.32 -9.25 21.39
N ARG A 46 -2.26 -8.58 22.06
CA ARG A 46 -2.01 -7.84 23.30
C ARG A 46 -1.69 -8.77 24.47
N ASP A 47 -2.46 -9.84 24.60
CA ASP A 47 -2.40 -10.76 25.73
C ASP A 47 -1.48 -11.95 25.45
N ALA A 48 -0.97 -12.09 24.23
CA ALA A 48 0.08 -13.04 23.87
C ALA A 48 1.20 -12.91 24.90
N PRO A 49 1.72 -14.02 25.44
CA PRO A 49 2.86 -13.96 26.32
C PRO A 49 4.03 -13.36 25.53
N GLN A 50 4.24 -12.05 25.67
CA GLN A 50 5.54 -11.46 25.45
C GLN A 50 6.41 -12.16 26.47
N GLN A 51 7.08 -13.23 26.06
CA GLN A 51 8.06 -13.89 26.90
C GLN A 51 9.18 -12.88 27.11
N ARG A 52 8.98 -11.99 28.09
CA ARG A 52 10.01 -11.25 28.77
C ARG A 52 10.79 -12.28 29.55
N SER A 53 11.60 -13.07 28.84
CA SER A 53 12.64 -13.79 29.53
C SER A 53 13.58 -12.73 30.08
N SER A 54 13.73 -12.74 31.40
CA SER A 54 14.89 -12.16 32.10
C SER A 54 16.22 -12.84 31.67
N ASP A 55 16.15 -13.77 30.71
CA ASP A 55 17.21 -14.63 30.22
C ASP A 55 17.34 -14.39 28.72
N SER A 56 18.35 -13.64 28.31
CA SER A 56 18.52 -13.05 26.96
C SER A 56 18.79 -14.07 25.85
N THR A 57 18.55 -15.36 26.09
CA THR A 57 18.93 -16.48 25.21
C THR A 57 17.75 -17.28 24.66
N LYS A 58 16.51 -17.01 25.08
CA LYS A 58 15.32 -17.64 24.48
C LYS A 58 14.74 -16.77 23.38
N GLU A 59 14.93 -17.20 22.12
CA GLU A 59 14.24 -16.65 20.97
C GLU A 59 12.72 -16.66 21.21
N THR A 60 12.13 -15.47 21.33
CA THR A 60 10.69 -15.30 21.38
C THR A 60 10.12 -15.58 19.99
N SER A 61 9.29 -16.61 19.86
CA SER A 61 8.51 -16.82 18.64
C SER A 61 7.58 -15.63 18.39
N THR A 62 7.81 -14.92 17.30
CA THR A 62 6.94 -13.83 16.85
C THR A 62 5.71 -14.37 16.14
N VAL A 63 4.59 -13.66 16.25
CA VAL A 63 3.36 -14.00 15.51
C VAL A 63 2.95 -12.81 14.66
N SER A 64 2.65 -13.09 13.39
CA SER A 64 2.11 -12.11 12.45
C SER A 64 0.79 -12.60 11.88
N PHE A 65 -0.18 -11.70 11.74
CA PHE A 65 -1.43 -11.98 11.06
C PHE A 65 -1.42 -11.29 9.70
N VAL A 66 -1.82 -12.04 8.67
CA VAL A 66 -1.97 -11.53 7.31
C VAL A 66 -3.42 -11.76 6.92
N PHE A 67 -4.11 -10.67 6.59
CA PHE A 67 -5.50 -10.71 6.15
C PHE A 67 -5.56 -10.40 4.65
N ALA A 68 -6.10 -11.32 3.87
CA ALA A 68 -6.45 -11.12 2.48
C ALA A 68 -7.97 -10.94 2.39
N ALA A 69 -8.39 -9.69 2.17
CA ALA A 69 -9.79 -9.30 2.13
C ALA A 69 -9.95 -7.91 1.50
N ASP A 70 -11.17 -7.58 1.07
CA ASP A 70 -11.51 -6.22 0.67
C ASP A 70 -11.49 -5.26 1.88
N GLY A 71 -10.59 -4.29 1.84
CA GLY A 71 -10.49 -3.26 2.87
C GLY A 71 -11.74 -2.37 2.98
N ALA A 72 -12.50 -2.17 1.90
CA ALA A 72 -13.78 -1.45 1.94
C ALA A 72 -14.83 -2.21 2.76
N TRP A 73 -14.89 -3.53 2.62
CA TRP A 73 -15.77 -4.38 3.41
C TRP A 73 -15.46 -4.29 4.91
N ILE A 74 -14.18 -4.36 5.28
CA ILE A 74 -13.75 -4.25 6.68
C ILE A 74 -14.10 -2.87 7.24
N ARG A 75 -13.83 -1.79 6.49
CA ARG A 75 -14.19 -0.42 6.91
C ARG A 75 -15.69 -0.30 7.18
N LYS A 76 -16.51 -0.77 6.24
CA LYS A 76 -17.96 -0.69 6.35
C LYS A 76 -18.50 -1.52 7.51
N SER A 77 -17.89 -2.69 7.77
CA SER A 77 -18.23 -3.54 8.91
C SER A 77 -18.06 -2.80 10.24
N TYR A 78 -16.96 -2.06 10.42
CA TYR A 78 -16.75 -1.23 11.61
C TYR A 78 -17.69 -0.03 11.69
N GLU A 79 -17.97 0.63 10.56
CA GLU A 79 -18.92 1.75 10.53
C GLU A 79 -20.33 1.31 10.92
N ILE A 80 -20.77 0.13 10.49
CA ILE A 80 -22.07 -0.44 10.87
C ILE A 80 -22.06 -0.82 12.37
N ALA A 81 -21.04 -1.55 12.82
CA ALA A 81 -20.98 -2.01 14.21
C ALA A 81 -20.89 -0.85 15.23
N TYR A 82 -20.27 0.26 14.84
CA TYR A 82 -20.02 1.43 15.69
C TYR A 82 -20.72 2.71 15.20
N GLU A 83 -21.83 2.58 14.47
CA GLU A 83 -22.55 3.69 13.83
C GLU A 83 -22.80 4.88 14.76
N LYS A 84 -23.15 4.59 16.03
CA LYS A 84 -23.42 5.58 17.09
C LYS A 84 -22.25 6.52 17.40
N PHE A 85 -21.03 6.16 17.03
CA PHE A 85 -19.82 6.96 17.27
C PHE A 85 -19.36 7.74 16.04
N THR A 86 -19.96 7.51 14.87
CA THR A 86 -19.53 8.11 13.60
C THR A 86 -19.53 9.64 13.68
N GLU A 87 -20.59 10.25 14.20
CA GLU A 87 -20.73 11.71 14.28
C GLU A 87 -19.74 12.37 15.26
N THR A 88 -19.22 11.63 16.24
CA THR A 88 -18.34 12.18 17.28
C THR A 88 -16.85 11.98 16.97
N VAL A 89 -16.51 10.97 16.16
CA VAL A 89 -15.13 10.50 15.99
C VAL A 89 -14.62 10.70 14.56
N ALA A 90 -15.51 10.82 13.56
CA ALA A 90 -15.08 11.01 12.18
C ALA A 90 -14.32 12.35 12.00
N GLU A 91 -13.20 12.28 11.30
CA GLU A 91 -12.43 13.45 10.88
C GLU A 91 -12.69 13.69 9.38
N PRO A 92 -12.64 14.94 8.89
CA PRO A 92 -12.74 15.21 7.45
C PRO A 92 -11.74 14.36 6.65
N GLY A 93 -12.25 13.58 5.70
CA GLY A 93 -11.43 12.66 4.88
C GLY A 93 -10.98 11.36 5.55
N ARG A 94 -11.35 11.16 6.82
CA ARG A 94 -11.08 9.97 7.62
C ARG A 94 -12.33 9.51 8.39
N PRO A 95 -13.29 8.88 7.70
CA PRO A 95 -14.39 8.16 8.32
C PRO A 95 -13.94 7.16 9.38
N LEU A 96 -14.86 6.80 10.29
CA LEU A 96 -14.60 5.93 11.42
C LEU A 96 -13.92 4.60 11.01
N GLY A 97 -14.36 3.97 9.92
CA GLY A 97 -13.78 2.73 9.42
C GLY A 97 -12.28 2.85 9.14
N TYR A 98 -11.84 3.97 8.57
CA TYR A 98 -10.41 4.21 8.32
C TYR A 98 -9.58 4.29 9.60
N LEU A 99 -10.13 4.92 10.64
CA LEU A 99 -9.46 5.04 11.93
C LEU A 99 -9.26 3.67 12.59
N PHE A 100 -10.21 2.74 12.42
CA PHE A 100 -10.07 1.37 12.89
C PHE A 100 -9.01 0.61 12.10
N LEU A 101 -9.06 0.64 10.77
CA LEU A 101 -8.05 -0.02 9.93
C LEU A 101 -6.64 0.47 10.26
N ASP A 102 -6.47 1.78 10.41
CA ASP A 102 -5.20 2.38 10.80
C ASP A 102 -4.68 1.87 12.14
N LYS A 103 -5.58 1.60 13.10
CA LYS A 103 -5.23 1.07 14.42
C LYS A 103 -4.91 -0.42 14.37
N LEU A 104 -5.68 -1.19 13.61
CA LEU A 104 -5.60 -2.64 13.45
C LEU A 104 -4.37 -3.08 12.66
N PHE A 105 -4.16 -2.47 11.50
CA PHE A 105 -3.16 -2.92 10.52
C PHE A 105 -1.92 -2.02 10.58
N GLN A 106 -0.77 -2.65 10.79
CA GLN A 106 0.52 -1.97 10.75
C GLN A 106 0.99 -1.71 9.32
N LEU A 107 0.62 -2.60 8.39
CA LEU A 107 0.96 -2.54 6.99
C LEU A 107 -0.26 -2.93 6.15
N ARG A 108 -0.46 -2.21 5.05
CA ARG A 108 -1.47 -2.51 4.03
C ARG A 108 -0.72 -2.69 2.72
N VAL A 109 -0.94 -3.84 2.08
CA VAL A 109 -0.33 -4.15 0.78
C VAL A 109 -1.46 -4.18 -0.24
N PRO A 110 -1.56 -3.20 -1.15
CA PRO A 110 -2.54 -3.27 -2.21
C PRO A 110 -2.19 -4.44 -3.14
N VAL A 111 -3.21 -5.15 -3.61
CA VAL A 111 -3.03 -6.17 -4.64
C VAL A 111 -2.70 -5.46 -5.96
N PRO A 112 -1.60 -5.84 -6.65
CA PRO A 112 -1.24 -5.25 -7.94
C PRO A 112 -2.38 -5.34 -8.95
N SER A 113 -2.62 -4.28 -9.72
CA SER A 113 -3.53 -4.33 -10.86
C SER A 113 -2.85 -4.93 -12.09
N ILE A 114 -3.61 -5.65 -12.90
CA ILE A 114 -3.14 -6.26 -14.15
C ILE A 114 -3.60 -5.35 -15.31
N ASP A 115 -2.66 -4.87 -16.13
CA ASP A 115 -2.99 -4.13 -17.34
C ASP A 115 -3.49 -5.05 -18.47
N ALA A 116 -4.05 -4.46 -19.53
CA ALA A 116 -4.59 -5.23 -20.64
C ALA A 116 -3.54 -6.15 -21.33
N PRO A 117 -2.30 -5.73 -21.59
CA PRO A 117 -1.26 -6.62 -22.12
C PRO A 117 -0.99 -7.84 -21.23
N ARG A 118 -0.76 -7.65 -19.92
CA ARG A 118 -0.50 -8.75 -18.98
C ARG A 118 -1.71 -9.62 -18.77
N GLN A 119 -2.92 -9.07 -18.83
CA GLN A 119 -4.14 -9.86 -18.78
C GLN A 119 -4.23 -10.83 -19.96
N GLN A 120 -3.89 -10.37 -21.17
CA GLN A 120 -3.87 -11.21 -22.37
C GLN A 120 -2.75 -12.25 -22.31
N GLU A 121 -1.57 -11.89 -21.81
CA GLU A 121 -0.47 -12.83 -21.62
C GLU A 121 -0.82 -13.91 -20.58
N TYR A 122 -1.37 -13.50 -19.44
CA TYR A 122 -1.82 -14.42 -18.39
C TYR A 122 -2.89 -15.38 -18.92
N LEU A 123 -3.91 -14.89 -19.63
CA LEU A 123 -4.91 -15.73 -20.28
C LEU A 123 -4.28 -16.69 -21.30
N SER A 124 -3.37 -16.21 -22.15
CA SER A 124 -2.66 -17.04 -23.12
C SER A 124 -1.87 -18.15 -22.43
N SER A 125 -1.25 -17.85 -21.28
CA SER A 125 -0.51 -18.83 -20.47
C SER A 125 -1.42 -19.90 -19.87
N LEU A 126 -2.61 -19.52 -19.36
CA LEU A 126 -3.62 -20.44 -18.83
C LEU A 126 -4.15 -21.37 -19.93
N LEU A 127 -4.35 -20.82 -21.13
CA LEU A 127 -4.74 -21.57 -22.33
C LEU A 127 -3.59 -22.37 -22.95
N ARG A 128 -2.37 -22.27 -22.40
CA ARG A 128 -1.14 -22.91 -22.90
C ARG A 128 -0.86 -22.59 -24.38
N VAL A 129 -1.28 -21.41 -24.83
CA VAL A 129 -0.92 -20.90 -26.15
C VAL A 129 0.57 -20.60 -26.10
N ARG A 130 1.37 -21.41 -26.79
CA ARG A 130 2.82 -21.22 -26.85
C ARG A 130 3.11 -19.93 -27.61
N THR A 131 3.43 -18.86 -26.88
CA THR A 131 4.14 -17.72 -27.44
C THR A 131 5.57 -18.17 -27.75
N SER A 132 5.97 -18.04 -29.01
CA SER A 132 7.27 -18.49 -29.50
C SER A 132 8.42 -17.76 -28.80
N GLU A 133 9.42 -18.55 -28.40
CA GLU A 133 10.80 -18.22 -28.00
C GLU A 133 11.16 -16.74 -27.86
N GLY A 134 11.60 -16.35 -26.64
CA GLY A 134 12.24 -15.07 -26.41
C GLY A 134 13.45 -14.89 -27.31
N SER A 135 13.43 -13.83 -28.11
CA SER A 135 14.53 -13.40 -28.96
C SER A 135 15.85 -13.38 -28.16
N ARG A 136 16.97 -13.84 -28.74
CA ARG A 136 18.31 -13.73 -28.10
C ARG A 136 18.61 -12.31 -27.60
N GLN A 137 18.09 -11.31 -28.30
CA GLN A 137 18.17 -9.90 -27.93
C GLN A 137 17.53 -9.60 -26.57
N LEU A 138 16.35 -10.17 -26.27
CA LEU A 138 15.64 -9.97 -25.00
C LEU A 138 16.41 -10.58 -23.83
N ILE A 139 17.03 -11.76 -24.04
CA ILE A 139 17.84 -12.42 -23.00
C ILE A 139 19.08 -11.57 -22.68
N HIS A 140 19.72 -11.00 -23.69
CA HIS A 140 20.89 -10.13 -23.51
C HIS A 140 20.51 -8.85 -22.75
N GLU A 141 19.45 -8.16 -23.19
CA GLU A 141 18.95 -6.96 -22.53
C GLU A 141 18.56 -7.25 -21.06
N GLU A 142 17.87 -8.36 -20.80
CA GLU A 142 17.51 -8.78 -19.45
C GLU A 142 18.75 -8.93 -18.54
N GLN A 143 19.82 -9.56 -19.04
CA GLN A 143 21.06 -9.71 -18.29
C GLN A 143 21.73 -8.35 -18.00
N GLU A 144 21.83 -7.49 -19.01
CA GLU A 144 22.42 -6.15 -18.86
C GLU A 144 21.66 -5.28 -17.85
N VAL A 145 20.33 -5.34 -17.88
CA VAL A 145 19.48 -4.60 -16.93
C VAL A 145 19.63 -5.19 -15.53
N ARG A 146 19.65 -6.52 -15.35
CA ARG A 146 19.88 -7.15 -14.04
C ARG A 146 21.23 -6.74 -13.42
N GLU A 147 22.30 -6.74 -14.21
CA GLU A 147 23.61 -6.30 -13.75
C GLU A 147 23.62 -4.81 -13.37
N SER A 148 22.93 -3.98 -14.16
CA SER A 148 22.81 -2.56 -13.89
C SER A 148 22.04 -2.30 -12.59
N LEU A 149 20.95 -3.03 -12.34
CA LEU A 149 20.16 -2.95 -11.11
C LEU A 149 21.00 -3.31 -9.88
N GLN A 150 21.84 -4.33 -9.96
CA GLN A 150 22.74 -4.71 -8.85
C GLN A 150 23.72 -3.59 -8.47
N ARG A 151 24.08 -2.72 -9.42
CA ARG A 151 24.98 -1.58 -9.19
C ARG A 151 24.26 -0.31 -8.76
N SER A 152 22.93 -0.22 -8.93
CA SER A 152 22.13 0.95 -8.52
C SER A 152 22.17 1.11 -7.00
N SER A 153 22.48 2.28 -6.51
CA SER A 153 22.63 2.61 -5.07
C SER A 153 21.43 3.39 -4.51
N THR A 154 20.52 3.85 -5.37
CA THR A 154 19.35 4.64 -4.98
C THR A 154 18.08 4.15 -5.68
N ASP A 155 16.91 4.46 -5.08
CA ASP A 155 15.60 4.22 -5.69
C ASP A 155 15.46 4.88 -7.07
N ALA A 156 15.94 6.13 -7.20
CA ALA A 156 15.90 6.86 -8.46
C ALA A 156 16.72 6.17 -9.56
N GLU A 157 17.89 5.62 -9.24
CA GLU A 157 18.71 4.86 -10.18
C GLU A 157 18.03 3.55 -10.60
N VAL A 158 17.39 2.84 -9.67
CA VAL A 158 16.62 1.62 -9.98
C VAL A 158 15.50 1.96 -10.97
N VAL A 159 14.70 2.99 -10.68
CA VAL A 159 13.60 3.44 -11.55
C VAL A 159 14.11 3.87 -12.92
N GLU A 160 15.23 4.60 -12.99
CA GLU A 160 15.83 5.02 -14.26
C GLU A 160 16.28 3.83 -15.11
N LYS A 161 16.88 2.80 -14.51
CA LYS A 161 17.25 1.57 -15.23
C LYS A 161 16.04 0.80 -15.75
N LEU A 162 14.96 0.77 -14.99
CA LEU A 162 13.69 0.17 -15.45
C LEU A 162 13.06 0.99 -16.59
N ASN A 163 13.17 2.31 -16.58
CA ASN A 163 12.68 3.19 -17.64
C ASN A 163 13.43 3.00 -18.96
N GLN A 164 14.73 2.70 -18.90
CA GLN A 164 15.58 2.44 -20.07
C GLN A 164 15.32 1.07 -20.71
N ALA A 165 14.75 0.12 -19.96
CA ALA A 165 14.45 -1.22 -20.44
C ALA A 165 13.13 -1.27 -21.23
N SER A 166 13.05 -2.21 -22.18
CA SER A 166 11.80 -2.55 -22.87
C SER A 166 10.73 -3.06 -21.89
N PRO A 167 9.43 -2.87 -22.18
CA PRO A 167 8.34 -3.30 -21.28
C PRO A 167 8.41 -4.78 -20.90
N GLU A 168 8.75 -5.65 -21.86
CA GLU A 168 8.88 -7.09 -21.66
C GLU A 168 10.03 -7.45 -20.71
N VAL A 169 11.18 -6.77 -20.84
CA VAL A 169 12.32 -6.97 -19.93
C VAL A 169 12.04 -6.39 -18.57
N ARG A 170 11.41 -5.20 -18.49
CA ARG A 170 11.01 -4.56 -17.23
C ARG A 170 10.21 -5.51 -16.35
N ASP A 171 9.23 -6.20 -16.94
CA ASP A 171 8.38 -7.16 -16.22
C ASP A 171 9.17 -8.37 -15.70
N ARG A 172 10.13 -8.87 -16.48
CA ARG A 172 10.99 -9.99 -16.08
C ARG A 172 11.98 -9.63 -14.97
N VAL A 173 12.45 -8.39 -14.93
CA VAL A 173 13.42 -7.92 -13.93
C VAL A 173 12.78 -7.22 -12.73
N ALA A 174 11.46 -7.00 -12.73
CA ALA A 174 10.75 -6.29 -11.67
C ALA A 174 11.01 -6.89 -10.28
N GLY A 175 11.03 -8.23 -10.17
CA GLY A 175 11.37 -8.92 -8.93
C GLY A 175 12.79 -8.60 -8.44
N ALA A 176 13.78 -8.60 -9.34
CA ALA A 176 15.16 -8.25 -9.00
C ALA A 176 15.32 -6.77 -8.61
N ALA A 177 14.55 -5.88 -9.23
CA ALA A 177 14.51 -4.47 -8.85
C ALA A 177 13.92 -4.28 -7.44
N VAL A 178 12.84 -4.99 -7.11
CA VAL A 178 12.27 -4.96 -5.75
C VAL A 178 13.26 -5.53 -4.73
N GLU A 179 13.91 -6.65 -5.01
CA GLU A 179 14.96 -7.21 -4.16
C GLU A 179 16.07 -6.17 -3.90
N ARG A 180 16.52 -5.45 -4.94
CA ARG A 180 17.51 -4.39 -4.78
C ARG A 180 17.02 -3.25 -3.88
N LEU A 181 15.77 -2.83 -4.01
CA LEU A 181 15.20 -1.77 -3.16
C LEU A 181 15.17 -2.14 -1.66
N THR A 182 15.10 -3.43 -1.33
CA THR A 182 15.13 -3.93 0.07
C THR A 182 16.54 -4.06 0.65
N THR A 183 17.57 -3.70 -0.11
CA THR A 183 18.94 -3.72 0.42
C THR A 183 19.19 -2.49 1.29
N ARG A 184 19.87 -2.68 2.44
CA ARG A 184 20.11 -1.62 3.43
C ARG A 184 20.68 -0.32 2.87
N GLU A 185 21.55 -0.43 1.86
CA GLU A 185 22.15 0.72 1.17
C GLU A 185 21.09 1.58 0.47
N VAL A 186 20.25 0.94 -0.35
CA VAL A 186 19.21 1.61 -1.14
C VAL A 186 18.08 2.09 -0.22
N GLU A 187 17.71 1.29 0.78
CA GLU A 187 16.74 1.68 1.81
C GLU A 187 17.19 2.97 2.51
N ALA A 188 18.44 3.04 2.99
CA ALA A 188 18.97 4.22 3.67
C ALA A 188 19.01 5.47 2.76
N ALA A 189 19.41 5.30 1.49
CA ALA A 189 19.40 6.41 0.52
C ALA A 189 17.98 6.91 0.21
N THR A 190 17.02 5.99 0.15
CA THR A 190 15.60 6.28 -0.05
C THR A 190 15.03 7.03 1.16
N GLU A 191 15.26 6.52 2.37
CA GLU A 191 14.83 7.17 3.61
C GLU A 191 15.40 8.58 3.74
N HIS A 192 16.69 8.78 3.42
CA HIS A 192 17.30 10.09 3.38
C HIS A 192 16.59 11.03 2.39
N SER A 193 16.26 10.53 1.20
CA SER A 193 15.51 11.29 0.19
C SER A 193 14.10 11.65 0.67
N LEU A 194 13.45 10.78 1.44
CA LEU A 194 12.09 11.01 1.98
C LEU A 194 12.05 12.04 3.11
N GLN A 195 13.18 12.39 3.74
CA GLN A 195 13.22 13.35 4.85
C GLN A 195 12.64 14.73 4.47
N ARG A 196 12.76 15.15 3.20
CA ARG A 196 12.22 16.43 2.71
C ARG A 196 10.70 16.56 2.77
N PHE A 197 9.99 15.45 2.94
CA PHE A 197 8.53 15.45 3.12
C PHE A 197 8.11 15.56 4.59
N GLY A 198 9.07 15.57 5.53
CA GLY A 198 8.83 15.71 6.97
C GLY A 198 7.86 16.84 7.36
N PRO A 199 7.96 18.06 6.78
CA PRO A 199 7.04 19.16 7.07
C PRO A 199 5.56 18.89 6.75
N LEU A 200 5.26 17.90 5.90
CA LEU A 200 3.90 17.53 5.50
C LEU A 200 3.31 16.41 6.35
N LEU A 201 4.15 15.72 7.14
CA LEU A 201 3.73 14.59 7.98
C LEU A 201 3.11 15.10 9.28
N ALA A 202 2.12 14.36 9.78
CA ALA A 202 1.60 14.60 11.12
C ALA A 202 2.70 14.39 12.18
N PRO A 203 2.77 15.21 13.25
CA PRO A 203 3.79 15.13 14.30
C PRO A 203 3.52 13.95 15.24
N ASN A 204 3.55 12.73 14.70
CA ASN A 204 3.24 11.48 15.38
C ASN A 204 4.20 10.39 14.88
N PRO A 205 5.01 9.75 15.77
CA PRO A 205 5.92 8.67 15.39
C PRO A 205 5.24 7.53 14.64
N ARG A 206 3.99 7.20 14.98
CA ARG A 206 3.22 6.16 14.27
C ARG A 206 2.92 6.57 12.83
N SER A 207 2.53 7.83 12.60
CA SER A 207 2.26 8.35 11.26
C SER A 207 3.53 8.40 10.41
N MET A 208 4.65 8.83 10.98
CA MET A 208 5.95 8.88 10.30
C MET A 208 6.44 7.48 9.91
N LYS A 209 6.40 6.52 10.83
CA LYS A 209 6.76 5.13 10.52
C LYS A 209 5.84 4.52 9.47
N ARG A 210 4.54 4.81 9.54
CA ARG A 210 3.58 4.35 8.53
C ARG A 210 3.91 4.92 7.16
N PHE A 211 4.24 6.20 7.05
CA PHE A 211 4.61 6.82 5.78
C PHE A 211 5.77 6.08 5.10
N VAL A 212 6.87 5.82 5.82
CA VAL A 212 8.01 5.08 5.28
C VAL A 212 7.61 3.68 4.84
N ASN A 213 6.92 2.93 5.71
CA ASN A 213 6.48 1.57 5.40
C ASN A 213 5.52 1.51 4.20
N SER A 214 4.54 2.40 4.15
CA SER A 214 3.56 2.49 3.08
C SER A 214 4.23 2.90 1.76
N TYR A 215 5.18 3.83 1.79
CA TYR A 215 5.94 4.22 0.61
C TYR A 215 6.74 3.03 0.06
N SER A 216 7.50 2.31 0.90
CA SER A 216 8.32 1.18 0.46
C SER A 216 7.48 0.07 -0.16
N VAL A 217 6.33 -0.24 0.43
CA VAL A 217 5.39 -1.22 -0.14
C VAL A 217 4.79 -0.71 -1.44
N LEU A 218 4.33 0.53 -1.48
CA LEU A 218 3.70 1.07 -2.67
C LEU A 218 4.71 1.13 -3.83
N ARG A 219 5.95 1.53 -3.57
CA ARG A 219 7.05 1.50 -4.54
C ARG A 219 7.26 0.11 -5.11
N ALA A 220 7.33 -0.91 -4.26
CA ALA A 220 7.50 -2.29 -4.69
C ALA A 220 6.33 -2.76 -5.55
N VAL A 221 5.08 -2.47 -5.13
CA VAL A 221 3.88 -2.80 -5.90
C VAL A 221 3.89 -2.12 -7.27
N ARG A 222 4.22 -0.83 -7.35
CA ARG A 222 4.26 -0.13 -8.65
C ARG A 222 5.31 -0.71 -9.59
N ILE A 223 6.48 -1.10 -9.09
CA ILE A 223 7.49 -1.78 -9.91
C ILE A 223 7.00 -3.14 -10.40
N LEU A 224 6.31 -3.92 -9.56
CA LEU A 224 5.73 -5.21 -9.96
C LEU A 224 4.59 -5.06 -10.98
N GLU A 225 3.89 -3.93 -10.98
CA GLU A 225 2.96 -3.52 -12.04
C GLU A 225 3.67 -2.92 -13.27
N GLY A 226 5.02 -2.94 -13.31
CA GLY A 226 5.87 -2.33 -14.34
C GLY A 226 5.69 -0.82 -14.51
N ASN A 227 5.14 -0.18 -13.49
CA ASN A 227 4.87 1.24 -13.42
C ASN A 227 5.99 1.96 -12.64
N THR A 228 6.76 2.75 -13.38
CA THR A 228 7.98 3.40 -12.91
C THR A 228 7.71 4.85 -12.50
N VAL A 229 6.93 5.01 -11.42
CA VAL A 229 6.57 6.33 -10.88
C VAL A 229 7.80 7.01 -10.23
N PRO A 230 8.08 8.29 -10.50
CA PRO A 230 9.14 9.01 -9.81
C PRO A 230 8.94 9.05 -8.28
N LEU A 231 10.03 9.25 -7.52
CA LEU A 231 10.01 9.27 -6.05
C LEU A 231 9.09 10.32 -5.46
N ASP A 232 9.21 11.56 -5.90
CA ASP A 232 8.53 12.65 -5.23
C ASP A 232 7.00 12.59 -5.38
N PRO A 233 6.42 12.37 -6.59
CA PRO A 233 4.98 12.19 -6.73
C PRO A 233 4.44 10.99 -5.94
N LEU A 234 5.19 9.86 -5.89
CA LEU A 234 4.76 8.70 -5.12
C LEU A 234 4.78 8.98 -3.61
N ALA A 235 5.76 9.75 -3.13
CA ALA A 235 5.82 10.19 -1.74
C ALA A 235 4.62 11.09 -1.39
N LEU A 236 4.31 12.09 -2.23
CA LEU A 236 3.12 12.94 -2.04
C LEU A 236 1.82 12.12 -2.03
N TRP A 237 1.68 11.18 -2.96
CA TRP A 237 0.54 10.27 -3.01
C TRP A 237 0.44 9.38 -1.75
N THR A 238 1.56 8.86 -1.25
CA THR A 238 1.59 8.07 -0.01
C THR A 238 1.12 8.88 1.20
N ILE A 239 1.49 10.17 1.26
CA ILE A 239 1.01 11.09 2.31
C ILE A 239 -0.49 11.32 2.16
N LEU A 240 -0.99 11.50 0.94
CA LEU A 240 -2.41 11.66 0.65
C LEU A 240 -3.22 10.44 1.09
N GLU A 241 -2.80 9.22 0.72
CA GLU A 241 -3.43 7.96 1.13
C GLU A 241 -3.41 7.74 2.65
N THR A 242 -2.40 8.29 3.33
CA THR A 242 -2.27 8.13 4.77
C THR A 242 -3.11 9.18 5.51
N ARG A 243 -3.04 10.45 5.12
CA ARG A 243 -3.68 11.57 5.83
C ARG A 243 -5.15 11.75 5.45
N TRP A 244 -5.50 11.61 4.17
CA TRP A 244 -6.84 11.83 3.65
C TRP A 244 -7.28 10.66 2.76
N PRO A 245 -7.42 9.44 3.32
CA PRO A 245 -7.70 8.23 2.56
C PRO A 245 -9.00 8.30 1.75
N SER A 246 -10.07 8.96 2.23
CA SER A 246 -11.30 9.10 1.44
C SER A 246 -11.10 9.99 0.20
N LEU A 247 -10.26 11.02 0.30
CA LEU A 247 -9.89 11.84 -0.86
C LEU A 247 -9.02 11.02 -1.83
N ALA A 248 -8.08 10.24 -1.32
CA ALA A 248 -7.27 9.35 -2.15
C ALA A 248 -8.13 8.29 -2.88
N ASP A 249 -9.12 7.71 -2.21
CA ASP A 249 -10.09 6.81 -2.83
C ASP A 249 -10.86 7.47 -3.97
N HIS A 250 -11.36 8.69 -3.73
CA HIS A 250 -12.07 9.45 -4.76
C HIS A 250 -11.16 9.77 -5.96
N LEU A 251 -9.93 10.20 -5.72
CA LEU A 251 -8.95 10.51 -6.77
C LEU A 251 -8.47 9.27 -7.52
N ARG A 252 -8.49 8.09 -6.88
CA ARG A 252 -8.19 6.82 -7.55
C ARG A 252 -9.26 6.47 -8.59
N VAL A 253 -10.53 6.77 -8.30
CA VAL A 253 -11.65 6.56 -9.23
C VAL A 253 -11.73 7.68 -10.27
N GLN A 254 -11.50 8.93 -9.85
CA GLN A 254 -11.59 10.13 -10.68
C GLN A 254 -10.32 10.99 -10.56
N PRO A 255 -9.23 10.63 -11.24
CA PRO A 255 -7.96 11.37 -11.16
C PRO A 255 -8.06 12.83 -11.60
N ASP A 256 -8.96 13.14 -12.52
CA ASP A 256 -9.15 14.49 -13.05
C ASP A 256 -9.68 15.47 -11.99
N ALA A 257 -10.30 14.95 -10.91
CA ALA A 257 -10.78 15.78 -9.81
C ALA A 257 -9.64 16.49 -9.06
N ILE A 258 -8.38 16.03 -9.19
CA ILE A 258 -7.22 16.73 -8.59
C ILE A 258 -7.10 18.18 -9.08
N THR A 259 -7.59 18.48 -10.28
CA THR A 259 -7.56 19.82 -10.88
C THR A 259 -8.56 20.79 -10.24
N LEU A 260 -9.53 20.26 -9.50
CA LEU A 260 -10.54 21.03 -8.79
C LEU A 260 -10.09 21.45 -7.38
N LEU A 261 -8.95 20.95 -6.88
CA LEU A 261 -8.42 21.34 -5.58
C LEU A 261 -8.06 22.83 -5.57
N GLY A 262 -8.54 23.54 -4.55
CA GLY A 262 -8.42 25.00 -4.42
C GLY A 262 -9.35 25.79 -5.35
N THR A 263 -10.33 25.12 -5.99
CA THR A 263 -11.38 25.77 -6.78
C THR A 263 -12.73 25.65 -6.07
N THR A 264 -13.48 26.74 -6.00
CA THR A 264 -14.76 26.83 -5.27
C THR A 264 -15.95 26.19 -6.02
N ASN A 265 -15.73 25.11 -6.77
CA ASN A 265 -16.78 24.48 -7.58
C ASN A 265 -17.46 23.32 -6.83
N ASP A 266 -18.49 23.65 -6.06
CA ASP A 266 -19.21 22.71 -5.18
C ASP A 266 -20.01 21.62 -5.90
N GLU A 267 -20.43 21.82 -7.15
CA GLU A 267 -21.40 20.94 -7.81
C GLU A 267 -20.81 19.59 -8.26
N ALA A 268 -19.51 19.55 -8.57
CA ALA A 268 -18.84 18.35 -9.08
C ALA A 268 -18.33 17.40 -7.99
N MET A 269 -18.48 17.77 -6.71
CA MET A 269 -17.74 17.13 -5.62
C MET A 269 -18.67 16.45 -4.60
N PRO A 270 -18.33 15.22 -4.13
CA PRO A 270 -19.06 14.56 -3.06
C PRO A 270 -19.15 15.46 -1.83
N ILE A 271 -20.36 15.59 -1.25
CA ILE A 271 -20.66 16.50 -0.13
C ILE A 271 -19.67 16.30 1.03
N GLU A 272 -19.33 15.05 1.32
CA GLU A 272 -18.42 14.65 2.40
C GLU A 272 -16.97 15.13 2.19
N LEU A 273 -16.56 15.33 0.93
CA LEU A 273 -15.19 15.71 0.58
C LEU A 273 -15.03 17.20 0.30
N ARG A 274 -16.11 17.98 0.13
CA ARG A 274 -16.05 19.41 -0.22
C ARG A 274 -15.10 20.21 0.69
N SER A 275 -15.19 19.97 1.99
CA SER A 275 -14.32 20.62 2.99
C SER A 275 -12.82 20.38 2.76
N LEU A 276 -12.44 19.26 2.14
CA LEU A 276 -11.04 18.92 1.87
C LEU A 276 -10.51 19.56 0.58
N PHE A 277 -11.39 19.91 -0.36
CA PHE A 277 -10.95 20.48 -1.63
C PHE A 277 -10.47 21.92 -1.48
N ASP A 278 -11.00 22.64 -0.49
CA ASP A 278 -10.55 23.99 -0.10
C ASP A 278 -9.58 23.96 1.09
N ASP A 279 -9.21 22.78 1.60
CA ASP A 279 -8.31 22.66 2.74
C ASP A 279 -6.89 23.08 2.37
N HIS A 280 -6.33 24.00 3.16
CA HIS A 280 -5.01 24.57 2.92
C HIS A 280 -3.89 23.52 3.02
N GLU A 281 -4.00 22.53 3.92
CA GLU A 281 -2.99 21.48 4.03
C GLU A 281 -3.03 20.52 2.84
N VAL A 282 -4.22 20.21 2.33
CA VAL A 282 -4.41 19.41 1.10
C VAL A 282 -3.82 20.14 -0.10
N CYS A 283 -4.17 21.42 -0.29
CA CYS A 283 -3.63 22.23 -1.38
C CYS A 283 -2.10 22.37 -1.29
N ARG A 284 -1.55 22.57 -0.09
CA ARG A 284 -0.10 22.61 0.17
C ARG A 284 0.57 21.29 -0.19
N LEU A 285 -0.04 20.14 0.11
CA LEU A 285 0.49 18.83 -0.27
C LEU A 285 0.54 18.67 -1.80
N VAL A 286 -0.56 18.95 -2.47
CA VAL A 286 -0.68 18.75 -3.92
C VAL A 286 0.25 19.66 -4.71
N GLY A 287 0.41 20.90 -4.27
CA GLY A 287 1.31 21.89 -4.86
C GLY A 287 2.73 21.91 -4.26
N TYR A 288 3.14 20.90 -3.51
CA TYR A 288 4.43 20.91 -2.82
C TYR A 288 5.62 20.99 -3.80
N GLU A 289 6.64 21.78 -3.47
CA GLU A 289 7.78 22.05 -4.37
C GLU A 289 8.52 20.78 -4.84
N HIS A 290 8.51 19.73 -4.00
CA HIS A 290 9.09 18.43 -4.32
C HIS A 290 8.02 17.47 -4.82
N GLY A 291 7.88 17.35 -6.14
CA GLY A 291 6.98 16.40 -6.80
C GLY A 291 5.59 16.91 -7.15
N GLY A 292 5.25 18.14 -6.76
CA GLY A 292 4.04 18.84 -7.18
C GLY A 292 4.24 19.67 -8.45
N PRO A 293 3.14 20.14 -9.08
CA PRO A 293 1.76 19.81 -8.75
C PRO A 293 1.43 18.35 -9.12
N LEU A 294 0.68 17.64 -8.26
CA LEU A 294 0.15 16.33 -8.64
C LEU A 294 -0.86 16.51 -9.78
N THR A 295 -0.51 16.03 -10.96
CA THR A 295 -1.38 16.05 -12.15
C THR A 295 -2.27 14.80 -12.20
N PRO A 296 -3.36 14.79 -13.00
CA PRO A 296 -4.17 13.58 -13.20
C PRO A 296 -3.35 12.38 -13.66
N ASP A 297 -2.34 12.58 -14.50
CA ASP A 297 -1.47 11.51 -14.99
C ASP A 297 -0.53 10.98 -13.90
N LEU A 298 -0.01 11.85 -13.03
CA LEU A 298 0.76 11.42 -11.87
C LEU A 298 -0.11 10.65 -10.88
N VAL A 299 -1.35 11.08 -10.65
CA VAL A 299 -2.31 10.35 -9.80
C VAL A 299 -2.60 8.97 -10.40
N ARG A 300 -2.89 8.88 -11.70
CA ARG A 300 -3.06 7.59 -12.40
C ARG A 300 -1.84 6.70 -12.20
N ALA A 301 -0.65 7.23 -12.44
CA ALA A 301 0.60 6.49 -12.26
C ALA A 301 0.78 6.02 -10.80
N CYS A 302 0.49 6.87 -9.81
CA CYS A 302 0.59 6.49 -8.39
C CYS A 302 -0.47 5.45 -7.95
N CYS A 303 -1.60 5.37 -8.66
CA CYS A 303 -2.67 4.41 -8.42
C CYS A 303 -2.43 3.02 -9.04
N GLY A 304 -1.48 2.91 -9.97
CA GLY A 304 -1.14 1.66 -10.65
C GLY A 304 -1.66 1.60 -12.09
N ALA A 305 -1.68 0.41 -12.69
CA ALA A 305 -2.21 0.25 -14.05
C ALA A 305 -3.68 0.68 -14.09
N VAL A 306 -3.99 1.60 -15.01
CA VAL A 306 -5.31 2.20 -15.20
C VAL A 306 -6.33 1.09 -15.47
N LEU A 307 -7.26 0.87 -14.53
CA LEU A 307 -8.47 0.13 -14.83
C LEU A 307 -9.22 0.92 -15.91
N PRO A 308 -9.53 0.33 -17.09
CA PRO A 308 -10.38 1.00 -18.05
C PRO A 308 -11.70 1.35 -17.35
N LYS A 309 -12.17 2.61 -17.50
CA LYS A 309 -13.46 3.05 -16.98
C LYS A 309 -14.50 1.98 -17.30
N GLU A 310 -15.17 1.44 -16.28
CA GLU A 310 -16.38 0.67 -16.50
C GLU A 310 -17.30 1.56 -17.33
N ARG A 311 -17.65 1.08 -18.53
CA ARG A 311 -18.71 1.71 -19.32
C ARG A 311 -19.96 1.60 -18.46
N ALA A 312 -20.41 2.71 -17.90
CA ALA A 312 -21.78 2.83 -17.42
C ALA A 312 -22.70 2.38 -18.56
N GLN A 313 -23.37 1.24 -18.35
CA GLN A 313 -24.56 0.85 -19.10
C GLN A 313 -25.77 1.27 -18.29
#